data_AF-A0A6A4NC75-F1
#
_entry.id   AF-A0A6A4NC75-F1
#
_cell.length_a   1.000
_cell.length_b   1.000
_cell.length_c   1.000
_cell.angle_alpha   90.00
_cell.angle_beta   90.00
_cell.angle_gamma   90.00
#
_symmetry.space_group_name_H-M   'P 1'
#
loop_
_entity.id
_entity.type
_entity.pdbx_description
1 polymer ?
#
loop_
_entity_poly.entity_id
_entity_poly.type
_entity_poly.pdbx_seq_one_letter_code
_entity_poly.pdbx_strand_id
1 'polypeptide(L)'
;MAKDLTIQNTAGPITYQAVAFKSDSDLSIIENCEFLGNQDTLYAHSLRQFYKSCHIQGNVDFIFGNSAAVFQDCVILVRPRQENPEKGESNAITAHGRSDPAQATGFVFHNCLINGTDKYLALYHSNPNVHKNFLGRPWRLYSRTGWLPWKEDFALKTLYYGEFENSGPGSDLSQRVPWSNKVPSEHVLAYSAQNFIQGNTWIPPSLLSSNVIRKIKGLEGIISKWGSFVCFSFVVTNITLCKLYKLELVNVELVYIYITYHPMEHKKFGRKV
;
A
#
# COMPACT_ATOMS: atom_id res chain seq x y z
N MET A 1 -22.08 -4.22 0.76
CA MET A 1 -21.08 -4.53 1.81
C MET A 1 -20.72 -6.00 1.70
N ALA A 2 -19.45 -6.35 1.94
CA ALA A 2 -18.97 -7.72 2.09
C ALA A 2 -18.21 -7.85 3.42
N LYS A 3 -18.37 -8.98 4.12
CA LYS A 3 -17.76 -9.21 5.43
C LYS A 3 -17.50 -10.68 5.71
N ASP A 4 -16.41 -10.99 6.43
CA ASP A 4 -16.09 -12.31 6.99
C ASP A 4 -16.05 -13.44 5.96
N LEU A 5 -15.43 -13.20 4.81
CA LEU A 5 -15.33 -14.17 3.72
C LEU A 5 -14.00 -14.12 2.98
N THR A 6 -13.65 -15.25 2.37
CA THR A 6 -12.47 -15.41 1.51
C THR A 6 -12.90 -15.51 0.05
N ILE A 7 -12.31 -14.68 -0.81
CA ILE A 7 -12.46 -14.73 -2.26
C ILE A 7 -11.11 -15.10 -2.86
N GLN A 8 -11.08 -16.21 -3.58
CA GLN A 8 -9.84 -16.76 -4.13
C GLN A 8 -9.93 -17.02 -5.62
N ASN A 9 -8.87 -16.66 -6.34
CA ASN A 9 -8.61 -17.18 -7.68
C ASN A 9 -7.42 -18.17 -7.61
N THR A 10 -7.65 -19.41 -8.03
CA THR A 10 -6.67 -20.50 -7.98
C THR A 10 -5.87 -20.66 -9.27
N ALA A 11 -6.05 -19.77 -10.25
CA ALA A 11 -5.25 -19.78 -11.46
C ALA A 11 -3.76 -19.65 -11.10
N GLY A 12 -2.97 -20.56 -11.69
CA GLY A 12 -1.59 -20.78 -11.31
C GLY A 12 -0.65 -19.64 -11.69
N PRO A 13 0.61 -19.69 -11.24
CA PRO A 13 1.61 -18.66 -11.50
C PRO A 13 1.88 -18.33 -12.99
N ILE A 14 1.56 -19.26 -13.90
CA ILE A 14 1.80 -19.14 -15.35
C ILE A 14 0.59 -18.57 -16.11
N THR A 15 -0.59 -18.46 -15.48
CA THR A 15 -1.80 -18.01 -16.17
C THR A 15 -1.88 -16.50 -16.36
N TYR A 16 -0.84 -15.76 -15.98
CA TYR A 16 -0.80 -14.30 -15.98
C TYR A 16 -1.95 -13.71 -15.13
N GLN A 17 -2.69 -12.73 -15.64
CA GLN A 17 -3.73 -12.00 -14.90
C GLN A 17 -4.88 -12.92 -14.48
N ALA A 18 -5.21 -12.91 -13.19
CA ALA A 18 -6.30 -13.72 -12.65
C ALA A 18 -6.96 -13.04 -11.44
N VAL A 19 -8.02 -12.29 -11.70
CA VAL A 19 -8.74 -11.51 -10.68
C VAL A 19 -9.47 -12.42 -9.71
N ALA A 20 -9.26 -12.21 -8.40
CA ALA A 20 -10.07 -12.82 -7.35
C ALA A 20 -11.33 -11.99 -7.08
N PHE A 21 -11.18 -10.67 -6.98
CA PHE A 21 -12.30 -9.77 -6.73
C PHE A 21 -12.20 -8.49 -7.55
N LYS A 22 -13.31 -8.09 -8.17
CA LYS A 22 -13.48 -6.80 -8.83
C LYS A 22 -14.59 -6.03 -8.13
N SER A 23 -14.32 -4.79 -7.76
CA SER A 23 -15.36 -3.86 -7.31
C SER A 23 -15.41 -2.64 -8.22
N ASP A 24 -16.58 -2.43 -8.84
CA ASP A 24 -16.96 -1.24 -9.58
C ASP A 24 -18.17 -0.51 -8.93
N SER A 25 -18.52 -0.87 -7.69
CA SER A 25 -19.61 -0.26 -6.92
C SER A 25 -19.13 0.92 -6.07
N ASP A 26 -19.92 1.99 -6.05
CA ASP A 26 -19.69 3.13 -5.14
C ASP A 26 -20.07 2.78 -3.71
N LEU A 27 -19.49 3.51 -2.75
CA LEU A 27 -19.75 3.38 -1.31
C LEU A 27 -19.58 1.93 -0.80
N SER A 28 -18.61 1.20 -1.39
CA SER A 28 -18.36 -0.19 -1.07
C SER A 28 -17.61 -0.31 0.26
N ILE A 29 -18.20 -1.04 1.22
CA ILE A 29 -17.53 -1.45 2.46
C ILE A 29 -17.17 -2.93 2.38
N ILE A 30 -15.90 -3.23 2.55
CA ILE A 30 -15.33 -4.57 2.63
C ILE A 30 -14.64 -4.67 4.00
N GLU A 31 -15.11 -5.54 4.88
CA GLU A 31 -14.61 -5.67 6.25
C GLU A 31 -14.17 -7.10 6.55
N ASN A 32 -12.95 -7.29 7.07
CA ASN A 32 -12.46 -8.60 7.50
C ASN A 32 -12.59 -9.69 6.42
N CYS A 33 -12.35 -9.31 5.16
CA CYS A 33 -12.33 -10.25 4.03
C CYS A 33 -10.90 -10.63 3.65
N GLU A 34 -10.77 -11.78 3.01
CA GLU A 34 -9.51 -12.24 2.42
C GLU A 34 -9.59 -12.28 0.90
N PHE A 35 -8.56 -11.76 0.23
CA PHE A 35 -8.42 -11.79 -1.22
C PHE A 35 -7.14 -12.54 -1.58
N LEU A 36 -7.30 -13.73 -2.14
CA LEU A 36 -6.20 -14.64 -2.41
C LEU A 36 -6.05 -14.83 -3.92
N GLY A 37 -4.93 -14.42 -4.48
CA GLY A 37 -4.65 -14.60 -5.90
C GLY A 37 -3.17 -14.55 -6.19
N ASN A 38 -2.82 -14.34 -7.46
CA ASN A 38 -1.47 -14.13 -7.94
C ASN A 38 -1.38 -12.72 -8.56
N GLN A 39 -1.25 -12.65 -9.88
CA GLN A 39 -1.26 -11.40 -10.61
C GLN A 39 -2.70 -10.86 -10.70
N ASP A 40 -2.86 -9.55 -10.48
CA ASP A 40 -4.16 -8.84 -10.57
C ASP A 40 -5.22 -9.32 -9.56
N THR A 41 -4.82 -9.68 -8.33
CA THR A 41 -5.73 -10.28 -7.32
C THR A 41 -6.97 -9.42 -7.00
N LEU A 42 -6.75 -8.15 -6.62
CA LEU A 42 -7.80 -7.22 -6.20
C LEU A 42 -7.93 -6.08 -7.21
N TYR A 43 -9.00 -6.11 -7.98
CA TYR A 43 -9.34 -5.07 -8.93
C TYR A 43 -10.28 -4.02 -8.31
N ALA A 44 -9.68 -3.04 -7.63
CA ALA A 44 -10.38 -1.85 -7.13
C ALA A 44 -10.66 -0.90 -8.31
N HIS A 45 -11.60 -1.29 -9.16
CA HIS A 45 -11.79 -0.77 -10.50
C HIS A 45 -12.15 0.72 -10.52
N SER A 46 -13.20 1.12 -9.80
CA SER A 46 -13.77 2.47 -9.89
C SER A 46 -14.54 2.89 -8.63
N LEU A 47 -14.85 4.19 -8.52
CA LEU A 47 -15.71 4.78 -7.47
C LEU A 47 -15.10 4.70 -6.06
N ARG A 48 -15.88 4.99 -5.01
CA ARG A 48 -15.38 5.05 -3.62
C ARG A 48 -15.49 3.70 -2.92
N GLN A 49 -14.39 3.28 -2.30
CA GLN A 49 -14.29 1.96 -1.68
C GLN A 49 -13.51 2.03 -0.35
N PHE A 50 -13.93 1.25 0.64
CA PHE A 50 -13.29 1.16 1.94
C PHE A 50 -13.04 -0.31 2.30
N TYR A 51 -11.77 -0.64 2.50
CA TYR A 51 -11.30 -1.98 2.88
C TYR A 51 -10.76 -1.91 4.30
N LYS A 52 -11.42 -2.59 5.25
CA LYS A 52 -11.09 -2.57 6.67
C LYS A 52 -10.65 -3.93 7.13
N SER A 53 -9.49 -4.02 7.78
CA SER A 53 -9.00 -5.26 8.39
C SER A 53 -8.96 -6.45 7.44
N CYS A 54 -8.75 -6.19 6.15
CA CYS A 54 -8.70 -7.21 5.11
C CYS A 54 -7.30 -7.82 4.99
N HIS A 55 -7.25 -9.03 4.46
CA HIS A 55 -6.03 -9.73 4.11
C HIS A 55 -5.93 -9.84 2.59
N ILE A 56 -4.85 -9.35 1.98
CA ILE A 56 -4.70 -9.29 0.53
C ILE A 56 -3.38 -9.96 0.16
N GLN A 57 -3.44 -11.02 -0.65
CA GLN A 57 -2.26 -11.77 -1.07
C GLN A 57 -2.13 -11.82 -2.59
N GLY A 58 -0.94 -11.51 -3.10
CA GLY A 58 -0.63 -11.61 -4.53
C GLY A 58 0.84 -11.33 -4.85
N ASN A 59 1.16 -11.16 -6.13
CA ASN A 59 2.54 -10.93 -6.58
C ASN A 59 2.70 -9.70 -7.48
N VAL A 60 2.13 -9.71 -8.69
CA VAL A 60 2.26 -8.64 -9.68
C VAL A 60 0.96 -7.85 -9.72
N ASP A 61 1.06 -6.53 -9.52
CA ASP A 61 -0.04 -5.57 -9.64
C ASP A 61 -1.30 -6.00 -8.86
N PHE A 62 -1.11 -6.67 -7.73
CA PHE A 62 -2.18 -7.43 -7.12
C PHE A 62 -3.21 -6.57 -6.37
N ILE A 63 -2.97 -5.27 -6.25
CA ILE A 63 -3.96 -4.24 -5.94
C ILE A 63 -3.92 -3.20 -7.06
N PHE A 64 -4.91 -3.20 -7.94
CA PHE A 64 -4.90 -2.36 -9.15
C PHE A 64 -6.26 -1.76 -9.46
N GLY A 65 -6.27 -0.77 -10.35
CA GLY A 65 -7.47 -0.06 -10.78
C GLY A 65 -7.42 1.46 -10.57
N ASN A 66 -8.58 2.10 -10.66
CA ASN A 66 -8.71 3.56 -10.63
C ASN A 66 -9.83 4.02 -9.67
N SER A 67 -10.09 3.27 -8.60
CA SER A 67 -11.01 3.71 -7.54
C SER A 67 -10.38 4.83 -6.69
N ALA A 68 -11.22 5.52 -5.93
CA ALA A 68 -10.81 6.19 -4.70
C ALA A 68 -10.97 5.18 -3.56
N ALA A 69 -9.91 4.43 -3.23
CA ALA A 69 -9.96 3.38 -2.23
C ALA A 69 -9.08 3.67 -1.02
N VAL A 70 -9.62 3.44 0.18
CA VAL A 70 -8.88 3.47 1.43
C VAL A 70 -8.80 2.04 1.99
N PHE A 71 -7.58 1.57 2.19
CA PHE A 71 -7.22 0.35 2.87
C PHE A 71 -6.78 0.72 4.28
N GLN A 72 -7.54 0.31 5.28
CA GLN A 72 -7.27 0.62 6.68
C GLN A 72 -7.11 -0.66 7.47
N ASP A 73 -6.06 -0.73 8.29
CA ASP A 73 -5.78 -1.87 9.17
C ASP A 73 -5.61 -3.20 8.41
N CYS A 74 -5.22 -3.17 7.14
CA CYS A 74 -5.11 -4.35 6.28
C CYS A 74 -3.74 -5.01 6.38
N VAL A 75 -3.71 -6.32 6.12
CA VAL A 75 -2.47 -7.10 5.95
C VAL A 75 -2.30 -7.41 4.47
N ILE A 76 -1.16 -7.03 3.91
CA ILE A 76 -0.86 -7.12 2.48
C ILE A 76 0.39 -7.99 2.34
N LEU A 77 0.24 -9.21 1.79
CA LEU A 77 1.32 -10.18 1.70
C LEU A 77 1.72 -10.46 0.26
N VAL A 78 3.02 -10.32 -0.01
CA VAL A 78 3.62 -10.79 -1.26
C VAL A 78 3.79 -12.31 -1.20
N ARG A 79 3.35 -13.00 -2.25
CA ARG A 79 3.54 -14.45 -2.42
C ARG A 79 4.47 -14.76 -3.59
N PRO A 80 5.06 -15.96 -3.65
CA PRO A 80 5.92 -16.35 -4.77
C PRO A 80 5.14 -16.42 -6.09
N ARG A 81 5.76 -15.97 -7.18
CA ARG A 81 5.19 -15.92 -8.53
C ARG A 81 5.57 -17.09 -9.41
N GLN A 82 6.71 -17.75 -9.23
CA GLN A 82 7.25 -18.67 -10.24
C GLN A 82 7.20 -20.14 -9.83
N GLU A 83 7.19 -21.03 -10.84
CA GLU A 83 7.50 -22.46 -10.63
C GLU A 83 8.96 -22.67 -10.19
N ASN A 84 9.86 -21.74 -10.57
CA ASN A 84 11.29 -21.72 -10.22
C ASN A 84 11.62 -20.49 -9.34
N PRO A 85 11.06 -20.40 -8.12
CA PRO A 85 11.13 -19.20 -7.30
C PRO A 85 12.56 -18.80 -6.90
N GLU A 86 13.52 -19.73 -6.93
CA GLU A 86 14.94 -19.47 -6.65
C GLU A 86 15.61 -18.50 -7.63
N LYS A 87 15.03 -18.32 -8.83
CA LYS A 87 15.49 -17.33 -9.81
C LYS A 87 15.08 -15.90 -9.45
N GLY A 88 14.22 -15.75 -8.45
CA GLY A 88 13.73 -14.47 -8.01
C GLY A 88 12.68 -13.84 -8.92
N GLU A 89 12.20 -12.69 -8.46
CA GLU A 89 11.09 -11.98 -9.07
C GLU A 89 11.13 -10.49 -8.70
N SER A 90 10.59 -9.67 -9.59
CA SER A 90 10.24 -8.28 -9.28
C SER A 90 8.72 -8.19 -9.17
N ASN A 91 8.23 -7.86 -7.98
CA ASN A 91 6.82 -7.74 -7.68
C ASN A 91 6.47 -6.27 -7.45
N ALA A 92 5.30 -5.86 -7.93
CA ALA A 92 4.72 -4.56 -7.63
C ALA A 92 3.41 -4.80 -6.88
N ILE A 93 3.29 -4.20 -5.70
CA ILE A 93 2.07 -4.35 -4.87
C ILE A 93 0.89 -3.65 -5.55
N THR A 94 1.14 -2.44 -6.05
CA THR A 94 0.08 -1.61 -6.63
C THR A 94 0.33 -1.20 -8.07
N ALA A 95 -0.76 -1.10 -8.83
CA ALA A 95 -0.79 -0.52 -10.17
C ALA A 95 -2.00 0.41 -10.32
N HIS A 96 -1.83 1.68 -9.94
CA HIS A 96 -2.90 2.67 -10.03
C HIS A 96 -3.07 3.19 -11.46
N GLY A 97 -4.31 3.24 -11.91
CA GLY A 97 -4.71 3.48 -13.28
C GLY A 97 -5.32 4.86 -13.53
N ARG A 98 -5.12 5.85 -12.65
CA ARG A 98 -5.57 7.23 -12.94
C ARG A 98 -4.94 7.69 -14.23
N SER A 99 -5.75 8.23 -15.14
CA SER A 99 -5.32 8.71 -16.46
C SER A 99 -5.57 10.20 -16.68
N ASP A 100 -6.29 10.85 -15.77
CA ASP A 100 -6.68 12.26 -15.85
C ASP A 100 -6.37 12.97 -14.51
N PRO A 101 -5.66 14.11 -14.50
CA PRO A 101 -5.33 14.83 -13.29
C PRO A 101 -6.56 15.33 -12.51
N ALA A 102 -7.69 15.56 -13.19
CA ALA A 102 -8.95 16.00 -12.58
C ALA A 102 -9.67 14.88 -11.80
N GLN A 103 -9.28 13.61 -12.00
CA GLN A 103 -9.83 12.50 -11.21
C GLN A 103 -9.32 12.55 -9.77
N ALA A 104 -10.27 12.59 -8.83
CA ALA A 104 -10.04 12.45 -7.39
C ALA A 104 -9.91 10.98 -6.95
N THR A 105 -9.22 10.16 -7.74
CA THR A 105 -9.00 8.72 -7.50
C THR A 105 -7.60 8.48 -6.98
N GLY A 106 -7.39 7.35 -6.32
CA GLY A 106 -6.13 7.02 -5.63
C GLY A 106 -6.31 5.84 -4.69
N PHE A 107 -5.21 5.21 -4.32
CA PHE A 107 -5.18 4.26 -3.22
C PHE A 107 -4.60 4.93 -1.98
N VAL A 108 -5.14 4.63 -0.81
CA VAL A 108 -4.61 5.09 0.47
C VAL A 108 -4.44 3.88 1.35
N PHE A 109 -3.24 3.66 1.89
CA PHE A 109 -2.96 2.60 2.83
C PHE A 109 -2.68 3.22 4.19
N HIS A 110 -3.64 3.09 5.10
CA HIS A 110 -3.59 3.64 6.43
C HIS A 110 -3.41 2.50 7.43
N ASN A 111 -2.34 2.54 8.23
CA ASN A 111 -2.11 1.58 9.30
C ASN A 111 -2.08 0.13 8.80
N CYS A 112 -1.50 -0.10 7.61
CA CYS A 112 -1.43 -1.41 6.98
C CYS A 112 -0.09 -2.10 7.29
N LEU A 113 -0.11 -3.43 7.33
CA LEU A 113 1.09 -4.26 7.36
C LEU A 113 1.40 -4.72 5.94
N ILE A 114 2.60 -4.46 5.45
CA ILE A 114 3.08 -4.98 4.17
C ILE A 114 4.22 -5.96 4.45
N ASN A 115 4.08 -7.22 4.06
CA ASN A 115 5.12 -8.23 4.27
C ASN A 115 5.11 -9.29 3.16
N GLY A 116 5.90 -10.35 3.31
CA GLY A 116 5.79 -11.58 2.51
C GLY A 116 4.98 -12.64 3.25
N THR A 117 4.40 -13.58 2.50
CA THR A 117 3.98 -14.88 3.05
C THR A 117 5.20 -15.65 3.57
N ASP A 118 5.02 -16.59 4.50
CA ASP A 118 6.14 -17.40 5.04
C ASP A 118 6.97 -18.07 3.93
N LYS A 119 6.28 -18.57 2.89
CA LYS A 119 6.93 -19.16 1.71
C LYS A 119 7.76 -18.14 0.95
N TYR A 120 7.26 -16.91 0.76
CA TYR A 120 8.03 -15.85 0.12
C TYR A 120 9.23 -15.42 0.97
N LEU A 121 9.06 -15.29 2.29
CA LEU A 121 10.13 -14.89 3.20
C LEU A 121 11.25 -15.94 3.23
N ALA A 122 10.93 -17.23 3.24
CA ALA A 122 11.93 -18.29 3.12
C ALA A 122 12.80 -18.16 1.85
N LEU A 123 12.16 -17.85 0.71
CA LEU A 123 12.85 -17.62 -0.56
C LEU A 123 13.69 -16.33 -0.52
N TYR A 124 13.11 -15.24 -0.02
CA TYR A 124 13.81 -13.96 0.15
C TYR A 124 15.06 -14.12 1.02
N HIS A 125 14.97 -14.79 2.16
CA HIS A 125 16.12 -15.02 3.04
C HIS A 125 17.17 -15.94 2.42
N SER A 126 16.78 -16.85 1.53
CA SER A 126 17.73 -17.70 0.81
C SER A 126 18.57 -16.92 -0.22
N ASN A 127 17.99 -15.92 -0.88
CA ASN A 127 18.69 -15.09 -1.86
C ASN A 127 18.01 -13.71 -2.04
N PRO A 128 18.26 -12.74 -1.16
CA PRO A 128 17.53 -11.45 -1.18
C PRO A 128 17.83 -10.62 -2.43
N ASN A 129 18.95 -10.87 -3.13
CA ASN A 129 19.38 -10.10 -4.30
C ASN A 129 18.46 -10.29 -5.52
N VAL A 130 17.76 -11.43 -5.60
CA VAL A 130 16.90 -11.76 -6.75
C VAL A 130 15.41 -11.50 -6.46
N HIS A 131 15.03 -11.29 -5.20
CA HIS A 131 13.65 -11.08 -4.76
C HIS A 131 13.40 -9.60 -4.45
N LYS A 132 12.80 -8.88 -5.40
CA LYS A 132 12.59 -7.42 -5.31
C LYS A 132 11.11 -7.09 -5.22
N ASN A 133 10.74 -6.29 -4.23
CA ASN A 133 9.38 -5.82 -4.04
C ASN A 133 9.33 -4.29 -4.15
N PHE A 134 8.31 -3.80 -4.84
CA PHE A 134 8.05 -2.37 -5.01
C PHE A 134 6.63 -2.06 -4.54
N LEU A 135 6.43 -0.92 -3.86
CA LEU A 135 5.10 -0.56 -3.37
C LEU A 135 4.13 -0.27 -4.53
N GLY A 136 4.65 0.03 -5.73
CA GLY A 136 3.86 0.05 -6.94
C GLY A 136 4.60 0.52 -8.18
N ARG A 137 3.88 0.51 -9.31
CA ARG A 137 4.30 1.05 -10.61
C ARG A 137 3.16 1.82 -11.29
N PRO A 138 3.46 2.77 -12.19
CA PRO A 138 2.42 3.63 -12.77
C PRO A 138 1.76 2.98 -14.00
N TRP A 139 0.56 2.43 -13.84
CA TRP A 139 -0.15 1.79 -14.97
C TRP A 139 -0.57 2.81 -16.05
N ARG A 140 -0.83 4.06 -15.64
CA ARG A 140 -1.26 5.16 -16.52
C ARG A 140 -0.53 6.47 -16.17
N LEU A 141 -0.61 7.46 -17.08
CA LEU A 141 -0.15 8.83 -16.81
C LEU A 141 -0.97 9.42 -15.66
N TYR A 142 -0.35 10.17 -14.75
CA TYR A 142 -1.01 10.66 -13.53
C TYR A 142 -1.33 9.57 -12.50
N SER A 143 -0.81 8.36 -12.68
CA SER A 143 -0.86 7.30 -11.68
C SER A 143 -0.51 7.84 -10.30
N ARG A 144 -1.16 7.28 -9.30
CA ARG A 144 -0.91 7.61 -7.92
C ARG A 144 0.03 6.59 -7.22
N THR A 145 0.69 5.74 -7.99
CA THR A 145 1.66 4.73 -7.54
C THR A 145 2.90 4.71 -8.44
N GLY A 146 4.12 4.58 -7.88
CA GLY A 146 5.30 4.43 -8.73
C GLY A 146 6.68 4.49 -8.06
N TRP A 147 7.22 3.33 -7.70
CA TRP A 147 8.64 3.11 -7.38
C TRP A 147 9.41 2.46 -8.51
N LEU A 148 8.74 1.54 -9.20
CA LEU A 148 9.26 0.85 -10.36
C LEU A 148 8.70 1.54 -11.62
N PRO A 149 9.54 1.96 -12.56
CA PRO A 149 9.05 2.48 -13.84
C PRO A 149 8.18 1.44 -14.56
N TRP A 150 7.11 1.90 -15.20
CA TRP A 150 6.29 1.03 -16.04
C TRP A 150 7.01 0.68 -17.35
N LYS A 151 7.53 1.73 -18.01
CA LYS A 151 8.40 1.66 -19.18
C LYS A 151 9.19 2.96 -19.27
N GLU A 152 10.52 2.87 -19.26
CA GLU A 152 11.41 4.04 -19.40
C GLU A 152 11.02 5.20 -18.46
N ASP A 153 10.78 6.40 -18.98
CA ASP A 153 10.38 7.59 -18.21
C ASP A 153 8.85 7.83 -18.17
N PHE A 154 8.06 6.87 -18.65
CA PHE A 154 6.60 6.99 -18.69
C PHE A 154 6.01 7.30 -17.31
N ALA A 155 5.13 8.30 -17.28
CA ALA A 155 4.41 8.79 -16.10
C ALA A 155 5.28 9.36 -14.96
N LEU A 156 6.61 9.28 -15.00
CA LEU A 156 7.47 9.68 -13.87
C LEU A 156 7.36 11.18 -13.52
N LYS A 157 7.01 12.02 -14.50
CA LYS A 157 6.79 13.47 -14.33
C LYS A 157 5.37 13.84 -13.91
N THR A 158 4.41 12.93 -14.06
CA THR A 158 2.98 13.21 -13.86
C THR A 158 2.37 12.42 -12.72
N LEU A 159 3.01 11.33 -12.31
CA LEU A 159 2.59 10.52 -11.20
C LEU A 159 2.72 11.31 -9.89
N TYR A 160 1.93 10.91 -8.91
CA TYR A 160 2.16 11.32 -7.53
C TYR A 160 2.28 10.08 -6.65
N TYR A 161 3.31 10.01 -5.84
CA TYR A 161 3.44 8.96 -4.84
C TYR A 161 4.03 9.53 -3.55
N GLY A 162 3.43 9.20 -2.41
CA GLY A 162 3.77 9.77 -1.11
C GLY A 162 3.87 8.72 0.01
N GLU A 163 4.85 8.91 0.89
CA GLU A 163 4.98 8.19 2.17
C GLU A 163 4.91 9.17 3.35
N PHE A 164 4.31 8.75 4.46
CA PHE A 164 4.26 9.55 5.69
C PHE A 164 4.50 8.66 6.90
N GLU A 165 5.55 8.89 7.69
CA GLU A 165 5.76 8.20 8.98
C GLU A 165 5.65 6.66 8.93
N ASN A 166 6.10 6.05 7.82
CA ASN A 166 6.27 4.61 7.71
C ASN A 166 7.35 4.13 8.68
N SER A 167 7.17 2.95 9.27
CA SER A 167 8.17 2.30 10.12
C SER A 167 8.62 0.93 9.59
N GLY A 168 9.62 0.37 10.26
CA GLY A 168 10.29 -0.87 9.87
C GLY A 168 11.41 -0.69 8.83
N PRO A 169 12.29 -1.68 8.61
CA PRO A 169 13.44 -1.58 7.72
C PRO A 169 13.11 -1.16 6.28
N GLY A 170 11.94 -1.52 5.76
CA GLY A 170 11.53 -1.12 4.41
C GLY A 170 11.14 0.37 4.27
N SER A 171 11.04 1.12 5.37
CA SER A 171 10.60 2.52 5.36
C SER A 171 11.71 3.54 5.12
N ASP A 172 12.98 3.12 4.99
CA ASP A 172 14.08 4.06 4.77
C ASP A 172 13.90 4.85 3.46
N LEU A 173 13.80 6.17 3.61
CA LEU A 173 13.61 7.09 2.50
C LEU A 173 14.92 7.43 1.77
N SER A 174 16.09 7.06 2.29
CA SER A 174 17.40 7.48 1.76
C SER A 174 17.71 6.91 0.37
N GLN A 175 17.17 5.73 0.05
CA GLN A 175 17.39 5.01 -1.22
C GLN A 175 16.21 5.11 -2.19
N ARG A 176 15.31 6.06 -1.95
CA ARG A 176 14.09 6.22 -2.73
C ARG A 176 14.39 6.88 -4.08
N VAL A 177 13.59 6.52 -5.09
CA VAL A 177 13.68 7.12 -6.42
C VAL A 177 13.44 8.64 -6.37
N PRO A 178 14.07 9.44 -7.25
CA PRO A 178 13.99 10.90 -7.17
C PRO A 178 12.60 11.52 -7.35
N TRP A 179 11.65 10.78 -7.95
CA TRP A 179 10.26 11.22 -8.16
C TRP A 179 9.31 10.78 -7.04
N SER A 180 9.83 10.15 -5.98
CA SER A 180 9.06 9.86 -4.77
C SER A 180 8.92 11.09 -3.89
N ASN A 181 7.89 11.12 -3.06
CA ASN A 181 7.62 12.25 -2.17
C ASN A 181 7.44 11.77 -0.73
N LYS A 182 7.90 12.59 0.21
CA LYS A 182 7.43 12.53 1.60
C LYS A 182 6.21 13.44 1.71
N VAL A 183 5.10 12.93 2.20
CA VAL A 183 3.90 13.76 2.42
C VAL A 183 4.18 14.70 3.60
N PRO A 184 3.94 16.01 3.47
CA PRO A 184 4.04 16.92 4.60
C PRO A 184 2.92 16.66 5.63
N SER A 185 3.23 16.85 6.92
CA SER A 185 2.29 16.62 8.04
C SER A 185 0.97 17.40 7.89
N GLU A 186 1.04 18.62 7.38
CA GLU A 186 -0.09 19.51 7.13
C GLU A 186 -1.04 19.00 6.03
N HIS A 187 -0.58 18.08 5.18
CA HIS A 187 -1.36 17.51 4.09
C HIS A 187 -1.90 16.12 4.40
N VAL A 188 -1.47 15.47 5.48
CA VAL A 188 -1.83 14.06 5.78
C VAL A 188 -3.35 13.87 5.91
N LEU A 189 -4.05 14.85 6.49
CA LEU A 189 -5.49 14.76 6.73
C LEU A 189 -6.31 14.70 5.44
N ALA A 190 -5.78 15.19 4.31
CA ALA A 190 -6.45 15.07 3.01
C ALA A 190 -6.66 13.60 2.58
N TYR A 191 -5.89 12.67 3.15
CA TYR A 191 -5.96 11.23 2.87
C TYR A 191 -6.72 10.42 3.90
N SER A 192 -7.27 11.07 4.93
CA SER A 192 -8.18 10.40 5.84
C SER A 192 -9.39 9.86 5.08
N ALA A 193 -9.99 8.76 5.56
CA ALA A 193 -11.22 8.24 4.98
C ALA A 193 -12.33 9.31 4.90
N GLN A 194 -12.37 10.21 5.90
CA GLN A 194 -13.28 11.35 5.91
C GLN A 194 -13.05 12.28 4.71
N ASN A 195 -11.82 12.76 4.47
CA ASN A 195 -11.60 13.77 3.44
C ASN A 195 -11.48 13.17 2.04
N PHE A 196 -10.84 12.01 1.91
CA PHE A 196 -10.54 11.41 0.61
C PHE A 196 -11.77 10.78 -0.06
N ILE A 197 -12.58 10.05 0.70
CA ILE A 197 -13.75 9.30 0.20
C ILE A 197 -15.07 9.72 0.84
N GLN A 198 -15.09 10.85 1.56
CA GLN A 198 -16.28 11.35 2.27
C GLN A 198 -16.85 10.30 3.24
N GLY A 199 -15.95 9.51 3.85
CA GLY A 199 -16.28 8.29 4.58
C GLY A 199 -17.23 8.48 5.75
N ASN A 200 -17.21 9.65 6.39
CA ASN A 200 -18.13 9.99 7.49
C ASN A 200 -19.61 10.01 7.08
N THR A 201 -19.91 10.08 5.78
CA THR A 201 -21.30 10.13 5.28
C THR A 201 -21.90 8.74 5.00
N TRP A 202 -21.10 7.68 4.95
CA TRP A 202 -21.56 6.35 4.52
C TRP A 202 -20.86 5.17 5.21
N ILE A 203 -19.73 5.39 5.88
CA ILE A 203 -19.04 4.36 6.67
C ILE A 203 -19.50 4.48 8.14
N PRO A 204 -19.96 3.39 8.76
CA PRO A 204 -20.28 3.38 10.18
C PRO A 204 -19.09 3.87 11.04
N PRO A 205 -19.30 4.75 12.04
CA PRO A 205 -18.22 5.29 12.87
C PRO A 205 -17.36 4.22 13.55
N SER A 206 -17.94 3.07 13.88
CA SER A 206 -17.24 1.91 14.47
C SER A 206 -16.13 1.33 13.57
N LEU A 207 -16.22 1.52 12.25
CA LEU A 207 -15.23 1.02 11.29
C LEU A 207 -14.12 2.05 10.99
N LEU A 208 -14.37 3.33 11.29
CA LEU A 208 -13.40 4.41 11.06
C LEU A 208 -12.30 4.46 12.14
N SER A 209 -12.56 3.95 13.35
CA SER A 209 -11.54 3.82 14.40
C SER A 209 -10.50 2.75 14.08
N SER A 210 -9.20 3.03 14.26
CA SER A 210 -8.12 2.03 14.14
C SER A 210 -8.05 1.14 15.38
N ASN A 211 -7.94 -0.18 15.19
CA ASN A 211 -7.95 -1.16 16.29
C ASN A 211 -6.75 -2.14 16.28
N VAL A 212 -5.71 -1.91 15.47
CA VAL A 212 -4.66 -2.91 15.17
C VAL A 212 -3.87 -3.39 16.39
N ILE A 213 -3.78 -2.60 17.47
CA ILE A 213 -3.07 -3.03 18.70
C ILE A 213 -3.74 -4.27 19.36
N ARG A 214 -4.98 -4.63 19.01
CA ARG A 214 -5.65 -5.82 19.58
C ARG A 214 -5.45 -7.14 18.82
N LYS A 215 -5.05 -7.14 17.55
CA LYS A 215 -5.01 -8.38 16.72
C LYS A 215 -3.69 -9.16 16.79
N ILE A 216 -2.64 -8.64 17.45
CA ILE A 216 -1.35 -9.33 17.67
C ILE A 216 -1.35 -10.22 18.92
N LYS A 217 -2.43 -10.27 19.71
CA LYS A 217 -2.55 -11.16 20.88
C LYS A 217 -2.60 -12.67 20.56
N GLY A 218 -2.62 -13.05 19.27
CA GLY A 218 -2.61 -14.45 18.82
C GLY A 218 -1.23 -15.02 18.48
N LEU A 219 -0.16 -14.23 18.56
CA LEU A 219 1.23 -14.63 18.26
C LEU A 219 2.18 -14.47 19.46
N GLU A 220 1.65 -14.26 20.67
CA GLU A 220 2.40 -14.05 21.93
C GLU A 220 3.05 -15.34 22.49
N GLY A 221 3.60 -16.19 21.62
CA GLY A 221 4.38 -17.38 22.01
C GLY A 221 5.90 -17.16 22.01
N ILE A 222 6.40 -16.01 21.52
CA ILE A 222 7.86 -15.83 21.28
C ILE A 222 8.45 -14.57 21.95
N ILE A 223 7.64 -13.70 22.57
CA ILE A 223 8.16 -12.52 23.30
C ILE A 223 7.80 -12.64 24.78
N SER A 224 8.44 -13.58 25.46
CA SER A 224 8.48 -13.63 26.93
C SER A 224 9.91 -13.41 27.42
N LYS A 225 10.35 -12.16 27.36
CA LYS A 225 11.39 -11.58 28.23
C LYS A 225 11.43 -10.08 27.92
N TRP A 226 11.40 -9.29 28.98
CA TRP A 226 11.35 -7.82 29.05
C TRP A 226 9.92 -7.25 29.15
N GLY A 227 9.69 -6.64 30.30
CA GLY A 227 8.38 -6.39 30.89
C GLY A 227 7.62 -5.19 30.33
N SER A 228 6.36 -5.17 30.75
CA SER A 228 5.33 -4.16 30.59
C SER A 228 5.85 -2.73 30.52
N PHE A 229 5.41 -1.95 29.52
CA PHE A 229 4.90 -0.58 29.70
C PHE A 229 4.05 -0.18 28.49
N VAL A 230 2.78 0.15 28.77
CA VAL A 230 1.88 0.90 27.88
C VAL A 230 2.27 2.37 28.02
N CYS A 231 2.50 3.09 26.92
CA CYS A 231 2.62 4.55 26.96
C CYS A 231 2.05 5.23 25.72
N PHE A 232 1.18 6.21 25.95
CA PHE A 232 0.72 7.21 24.99
C PHE A 232 1.85 8.20 24.65
N SER A 233 1.78 8.80 23.46
CA SER A 233 2.71 9.77 22.81
C SER A 233 3.65 10.60 23.70
N PHE A 234 4.90 10.80 23.27
CA PHE A 234 5.57 12.13 23.23
C PHE A 234 6.84 12.11 22.34
N VAL A 235 7.07 13.23 21.64
CA VAL A 235 8.29 13.60 20.91
C VAL A 235 9.40 13.93 21.91
N VAL A 236 10.61 13.37 21.75
CA VAL A 236 11.88 13.93 22.30
C VAL A 236 13.06 13.65 21.35
N THR A 237 13.85 14.70 21.12
CA THR A 237 15.05 14.82 20.28
C THR A 237 16.36 14.28 20.89
N ASN A 238 17.29 13.90 20.01
CA ASN A 238 18.79 13.81 20.09
C ASN A 238 19.49 12.71 20.92
N ILE A 239 20.39 11.95 20.27
CA ILE A 239 21.85 11.75 20.53
C ILE A 239 22.47 10.75 19.51
N THR A 240 23.79 10.81 19.39
CA THR A 240 24.68 10.62 18.23
C THR A 240 25.49 9.29 18.22
N LEU A 241 25.88 8.85 17.00
CA LEU A 241 27.13 8.13 16.58
C LEU A 241 27.31 6.60 16.82
N CYS A 242 27.33 5.80 15.73
CA CYS A 242 28.47 4.92 15.35
C CYS A 242 28.34 4.27 13.94
N LYS A 243 29.49 3.89 13.35
CA LYS A 243 29.82 3.61 11.93
C LYS A 243 29.34 2.25 11.35
N LEU A 244 29.13 2.28 10.02
CA LEU A 244 29.28 1.26 8.94
C LEU A 244 29.12 -0.24 9.27
N TYR A 245 28.19 -0.94 8.59
CA TYR A 245 28.40 -1.79 7.40
C TYR A 245 27.04 -2.41 6.95
N LYS A 246 26.80 -2.45 5.63
CA LYS A 246 25.78 -3.25 4.87
C LYS A 246 24.29 -3.06 5.24
N LEU A 247 23.50 -2.52 4.30
CA LEU A 247 22.04 -2.46 4.37
C LEU A 247 21.44 -3.86 4.40
N GLU A 248 20.89 -4.25 5.56
CA GLU A 248 19.99 -5.39 5.72
C GLU A 248 18.55 -4.87 5.85
N LEU A 249 17.71 -5.19 4.87
CA LEU A 249 16.26 -4.93 4.85
C LEU A 249 15.57 -6.28 5.14
N VAL A 250 14.74 -6.41 6.19
CA VAL A 250 13.26 -6.42 6.14
C VAL A 250 12.74 -6.64 7.58
N ASN A 251 11.74 -5.86 7.98
CA ASN A 251 10.79 -6.04 9.11
C ASN A 251 9.77 -4.88 9.04
N VAL A 252 8.96 -4.83 7.99
CA VAL A 252 8.08 -3.66 7.78
C VAL A 252 6.92 -3.73 8.77
N GLU A 253 7.07 -3.11 9.94
CA GLU A 253 5.95 -2.76 10.80
C GLU A 253 5.43 -1.38 10.40
N LEU A 254 4.17 -1.32 10.00
CA LEU A 254 3.36 -0.12 9.72
C LEU A 254 3.78 0.73 8.51
N VAL A 255 2.99 0.58 7.45
CA VAL A 255 3.03 1.40 6.25
C VAL A 255 1.78 2.27 6.19
N TYR A 256 2.01 3.57 6.26
CA TYR A 256 1.17 4.72 5.95
C TYR A 256 1.55 5.27 4.56
N ILE A 257 1.04 4.64 3.51
CA ILE A 257 1.15 5.19 2.14
C ILE A 257 -0.06 6.09 1.93
N TYR A 258 0.21 7.38 1.87
CA TYR A 258 -0.81 8.39 1.59
C TYR A 258 -0.48 9.09 0.27
N ILE A 259 -1.46 9.11 -0.61
CA ILE A 259 -1.27 9.50 -2.00
C ILE A 259 -2.04 10.79 -2.30
N THR A 260 -1.29 11.85 -2.64
CA THR A 260 -1.79 13.22 -2.73
C THR A 260 -2.52 13.65 -3.99
N TYR A 261 -3.36 14.67 -3.73
CA TYR A 261 -3.97 15.61 -4.66
C TYR A 261 -2.94 16.67 -5.08
N HIS A 262 -2.84 16.92 -6.39
CA HIS A 262 -2.07 18.04 -6.93
C HIS A 262 -3.01 19.25 -7.07
N PRO A 263 -2.79 20.38 -6.39
CA PRO A 263 -3.53 21.59 -6.70
C PRO A 263 -3.16 22.02 -8.13
N MET A 264 -4.19 22.24 -8.96
CA MET A 264 -4.01 22.88 -10.26
C MET A 264 -3.61 24.34 -10.02
N GLU A 265 -2.45 24.75 -10.53
CA GLU A 265 -2.17 26.17 -10.72
C GLU A 265 -3.21 26.73 -11.69
N HIS A 266 -4.14 27.54 -11.19
CA HIS A 266 -4.95 28.38 -12.04
C HIS A 266 -4.03 29.39 -12.74
N LYS A 267 -3.61 29.07 -13.98
CA LYS A 267 -3.13 30.09 -14.91
C LYS A 267 -4.26 31.12 -15.07
N LYS A 268 -4.06 32.32 -14.53
CA LYS A 268 -4.86 33.50 -14.86
C LYS A 268 -4.80 33.67 -16.37
N PHE A 269 -5.87 33.30 -17.07
CA PHE A 269 -6.09 33.74 -18.44
C PHE A 269 -6.31 35.26 -18.39
N GLY A 270 -5.25 36.01 -18.69
CA GLY A 270 -5.39 37.42 -19.01
C GLY A 270 -6.24 37.55 -20.27
N ARG A 271 -7.44 38.14 -20.11
CA ARG A 271 -8.16 38.71 -21.25
C ARG A 271 -7.29 39.84 -21.81
N LYS A 272 -6.77 39.65 -23.01
CA LYS A 272 -6.48 40.80 -23.88
C LYS A 272 -7.81 41.22 -24.50
N VAL A 273 -8.24 42.42 -24.13
CA VAL A 273 -9.19 43.24 -24.91
C VAL A 273 -8.42 43.79 -26.10
#